data_AF-A0A285N8S9-F1
#
_entry.id   AF-A0A285N8S9-F1
#
_cell.length_a   1.000
_cell.length_b   1.000
_cell.length_c   1.000
_cell.angle_alpha   90.00
_cell.angle_beta   90.00
_cell.angle_gamma   90.00
#
_symmetry.space_group_name_H-M   'P 1'
#
loop_
_entity.id
_entity.type
_entity.pdbx_description
1 polymer ?
#
loop_
_entity_poly.entity_id
_entity_poly.type
_entity_poly.pdbx_seq_one_letter_code
_entity_poly.pdbx_strand_id
1 'polypeptide(L)'
;MPDAIPIIDASWFMGMHHENSHVRARSLAFFTQHYHRQAWMSFSQVGICDAIIWKKSRELQDLYYPFMDVLHSQMRIQRAGYSEAALQRAATCDALAGLSPEKRLLAAQVLDCQAPFHTNDQDYLGCPALKPWLVAPEASPVPGHFPDSLQQLYEASLALSIQAQELEHV
;
A
#
# COMPACT_ATOMS: atom_id res chain seq x y z
N MET A 1 21.64 -4.29 -10.29
CA MET A 1 21.50 -3.91 -8.87
C MET A 1 20.63 -4.97 -8.23
N PRO A 2 20.84 -5.41 -6.98
CA PRO A 2 19.81 -6.21 -6.32
C PRO A 2 18.50 -5.43 -6.37
N ASP A 3 17.41 -6.07 -6.82
CA ASP A 3 16.13 -5.40 -7.03
C ASP A 3 15.70 -4.71 -5.73
N ALA A 4 15.56 -3.37 -5.77
CA ALA A 4 15.13 -2.59 -4.61
C ALA A 4 13.73 -3.06 -4.18
N ILE A 5 13.52 -3.17 -2.87
CA ILE A 5 12.23 -3.66 -2.33
C ILE A 5 11.15 -2.62 -2.66
N PRO A 6 10.05 -2.99 -3.33
CA PRO A 6 9.01 -2.05 -3.70
C PRO A 6 8.33 -1.47 -2.46
N ILE A 7 8.16 -0.16 -2.48
CA ILE A 7 7.45 0.63 -1.47
C ILE A 7 5.98 0.61 -1.85
N ILE A 8 5.12 0.34 -0.87
CA ILE A 8 3.66 0.44 -0.99
C ILE A 8 3.13 1.40 0.07
N ASP A 9 2.04 2.09 -0.25
CA ASP A 9 1.25 2.85 0.73
C ASP A 9 -0.05 2.12 1.09
N ALA A 10 -0.82 2.72 1.99
CA ALA A 10 -2.12 2.18 2.40
C ALA A 10 -3.11 2.11 1.22
N SER A 11 -3.09 3.09 0.31
CA SER A 11 -3.97 3.07 -0.87
C SER A 11 -3.70 1.89 -1.80
N TRP A 12 -2.45 1.43 -1.88
CA TRP A 12 -2.08 0.22 -2.60
C TRP A 12 -2.47 -1.04 -1.86
N PHE A 13 -2.17 -1.11 -0.57
CA PHE A 13 -2.47 -2.28 0.27
C PHE A 13 -3.98 -2.54 0.38
N MET A 14 -4.72 -1.53 0.81
CA MET A 14 -6.20 -1.55 0.90
C MET A 14 -6.85 -1.66 -0.48
N GLY A 15 -6.11 -1.37 -1.54
CA GLY A 15 -6.51 -1.56 -2.92
C GLY A 15 -7.01 -2.98 -3.19
N MET A 16 -6.46 -4.01 -2.54
CA MET A 16 -6.94 -5.41 -2.65
C MET A 16 -8.43 -5.60 -2.28
N HIS A 17 -8.99 -4.68 -1.51
CA HIS A 17 -10.40 -4.69 -1.08
C HIS A 17 -11.18 -3.50 -1.62
N HIS A 18 -10.60 -2.74 -2.55
CA HIS A 18 -11.23 -1.54 -3.10
C HIS A 18 -12.47 -1.90 -3.94
N GLU A 19 -13.53 -1.09 -3.86
CA GLU A 19 -14.78 -1.32 -4.59
C GLU A 19 -14.58 -1.33 -6.13
N ASN A 20 -13.79 -0.38 -6.64
CA ASN A 20 -13.37 -0.30 -8.03
C ASN A 20 -12.52 -1.53 -8.39
N SER A 21 -13.07 -2.36 -9.29
CA SER A 21 -12.44 -3.61 -9.74
C SER A 21 -11.09 -3.40 -10.42
N HIS A 22 -10.84 -2.26 -11.06
CA HIS A 22 -9.54 -1.97 -11.67
C HIS A 22 -8.46 -1.68 -10.63
N VAL A 23 -8.79 -0.90 -9.59
CA VAL A 23 -7.88 -0.66 -8.46
C VAL A 23 -7.59 -1.98 -7.75
N ARG A 24 -8.65 -2.77 -7.51
CA ARG A 24 -8.53 -4.10 -6.91
C ARG A 24 -7.67 -5.06 -7.70
N ALA A 25 -7.88 -5.15 -9.00
CA ALA A 25 -7.08 -6.02 -9.87
C ALA A 25 -5.60 -5.60 -9.87
N ARG A 26 -5.31 -4.30 -9.93
CA ARG A 26 -3.95 -3.76 -9.89
C ARG A 26 -3.22 -4.12 -8.59
N SER A 27 -3.84 -3.83 -7.45
CA SER A 27 -3.26 -4.15 -6.15
C SER A 27 -3.10 -5.65 -5.97
N LEU A 28 -4.12 -6.45 -6.30
CA LEU A 28 -4.05 -7.91 -6.18
C LEU A 28 -2.97 -8.52 -7.09
N ALA A 29 -2.81 -8.01 -8.31
CA ALA A 29 -1.73 -8.44 -9.22
C ALA A 29 -0.35 -8.23 -8.58
N PHE A 30 -0.13 -7.08 -7.93
CA PHE A 30 1.10 -6.85 -7.19
C PHE A 30 1.33 -7.90 -6.10
N PHE A 31 0.36 -8.10 -5.20
CA PHE A 31 0.55 -9.00 -4.05
C PHE A 31 0.68 -10.46 -4.46
N THR A 32 -0.04 -10.91 -5.48
CA THR A 32 0.08 -12.29 -6.00
C THR A 32 1.43 -12.52 -6.68
N GLN A 33 1.95 -11.54 -7.44
CA GLN A 33 3.27 -11.62 -8.07
C GLN A 33 4.43 -11.48 -7.07
N HIS A 34 4.23 -10.72 -5.99
CA HIS A 34 5.25 -10.44 -4.97
C HIS A 34 5.12 -11.34 -3.74
N TYR A 35 4.24 -12.33 -3.78
CA TYR A 35 3.89 -13.16 -2.64
C TYR A 35 5.11 -13.86 -1.99
N HIS A 36 5.99 -14.46 -2.81
CA HIS A 36 7.24 -15.08 -2.36
C HIS A 36 8.44 -14.11 -2.36
N ARG A 37 8.19 -12.83 -2.65
CA ARG A 37 9.19 -11.76 -2.65
C ARG A 37 9.00 -10.90 -1.40
N GLN A 38 9.15 -9.59 -1.54
CA GLN A 38 9.08 -8.63 -0.46
C GLN A 38 8.35 -7.38 -0.92
N ALA A 39 7.74 -6.70 0.05
CA ALA A 39 7.26 -5.33 -0.08
C ALA A 39 7.72 -4.55 1.15
N TRP A 40 7.72 -3.22 1.07
CA TRP A 40 8.07 -2.34 2.17
C TRP A 40 6.98 -1.30 2.40
N MET A 41 6.69 -1.04 3.67
CA MET A 41 5.62 -0.15 4.09
C MET A 41 6.01 0.51 5.41
N SER A 42 5.74 1.81 5.57
CA SER A 42 6.03 2.49 6.84
C SER A 42 5.02 2.12 7.94
N PHE A 43 5.41 2.24 9.21
CA PHE A 43 4.46 2.04 10.32
C PHE A 43 3.26 2.98 10.29
N SER A 44 3.43 4.21 9.79
CA SER A 44 2.33 5.15 9.61
C SER A 44 1.30 4.65 8.59
N GLN A 45 1.75 4.09 7.47
CA GLN A 45 0.84 3.51 6.48
C GLN A 45 0.12 2.29 7.05
N VAL A 46 0.79 1.48 7.88
CA VAL A 46 0.13 0.36 8.58
C VAL A 46 -0.99 0.88 9.48
N GLY A 47 -0.72 1.94 10.25
CA GLY A 47 -1.72 2.61 11.07
C GLY A 47 -2.90 3.16 10.27
N ILE A 48 -2.66 3.66 9.05
CA ILE A 48 -3.73 4.10 8.15
C ILE A 48 -4.64 2.94 7.75
N CYS A 49 -4.06 1.79 7.36
CA CYS A 49 -4.84 0.59 7.05
C CYS A 49 -5.70 0.16 8.25
N ASP A 50 -5.11 0.07 9.44
CA ASP A 50 -5.82 -0.32 10.65
C ASP A 50 -6.96 0.65 11.00
N ALA A 51 -6.72 1.96 10.87
CA ALA A 51 -7.73 2.98 11.12
C ALA A 51 -8.96 2.87 10.21
N ILE A 52 -8.79 2.37 8.97
CA ILE A 52 -9.90 2.10 8.06
C ILE A 52 -10.68 0.86 8.51
N ILE A 53 -9.97 -0.23 8.80
CA ILE A 53 -10.59 -1.52 9.17
C ILE A 53 -11.33 -1.41 10.50
N TRP A 54 -10.81 -0.66 11.47
CA TRP A 54 -11.47 -0.47 12.77
C TRP A 54 -12.81 0.26 12.70
N LYS A 55 -13.10 0.98 11.61
CA LYS A 55 -14.40 1.61 11.38
C LYS A 55 -15.45 0.62 10.86
N LYS A 56 -15.05 -0.58 10.43
CA LYS A 56 -15.96 -1.61 9.89
C LYS A 56 -16.65 -2.38 11.04
N SER A 57 -17.77 -3.04 10.73
CA SER A 57 -18.46 -3.88 11.72
C SER A 57 -17.57 -5.05 12.15
N ARG A 58 -17.85 -5.60 13.33
CA ARG A 58 -17.07 -6.72 13.86
C ARG A 58 -17.15 -7.94 12.95
N GLU A 59 -18.32 -8.19 12.37
CA GLU A 59 -18.57 -9.31 11.47
C GLU A 59 -17.72 -9.22 10.19
N LEU A 60 -17.55 -8.00 9.65
CA LEU A 60 -16.67 -7.78 8.50
C LEU A 60 -15.19 -7.93 8.88
N GLN A 61 -14.81 -7.46 10.07
CA GLN A 61 -13.45 -7.65 10.59
C GLN A 61 -13.12 -9.13 10.77
N ASP A 62 -14.06 -9.95 11.28
CA ASP A 62 -13.88 -11.39 11.47
C ASP A 62 -13.68 -12.15 10.15
N LEU A 63 -14.19 -11.63 9.03
CA LEU A 63 -13.92 -12.16 7.68
C LEU A 63 -12.59 -11.67 7.11
N TYR A 64 -12.15 -10.48 7.49
CA TYR A 64 -10.95 -9.84 6.97
C TYR A 64 -9.65 -10.30 7.65
N TYR A 65 -9.62 -10.33 8.98
CA TYR A 65 -8.40 -10.61 9.73
C TYR A 65 -7.79 -12.00 9.46
N PRO A 66 -8.56 -13.08 9.23
CA PRO A 66 -7.97 -14.38 8.88
C PRO A 66 -7.09 -14.34 7.63
N PHE A 67 -7.51 -13.63 6.57
CA PHE A 67 -6.69 -13.43 5.37
C PHE A 67 -5.41 -12.66 5.70
N MET A 68 -5.54 -11.59 6.46
CA MET A 68 -4.43 -10.73 6.84
C MET A 68 -3.39 -11.42 7.71
N ASP A 69 -3.81 -12.20 8.69
CA ASP A 69 -2.93 -12.95 9.59
C ASP A 69 -2.06 -13.93 8.82
N VAL A 70 -2.67 -14.68 7.88
CA VAL A 70 -1.94 -15.62 7.03
C VAL A 70 -1.04 -14.89 6.03
N LEU A 71 -1.54 -13.84 5.36
CA LEU A 71 -0.75 -13.04 4.43
C LEU A 71 0.49 -12.46 5.11
N HIS A 72 0.35 -11.85 6.29
CA HIS A 72 1.46 -11.27 7.05
C HIS A 72 2.44 -12.31 7.61
N SER A 73 1.98 -13.54 7.83
CA SER A 73 2.84 -14.64 8.28
C SER A 73 3.66 -15.24 7.13
N GLN A 74 3.15 -15.18 5.89
CA GLN A 74 3.74 -15.87 4.74
C GLN A 74 4.47 -14.92 3.77
N MET A 75 3.93 -13.73 3.53
CA MET A 75 4.56 -12.71 2.69
C MET A 75 5.46 -11.80 3.53
N ARG A 76 6.68 -11.57 3.05
CA ARG A 76 7.64 -10.71 3.75
C ARG A 76 7.38 -9.23 3.45
N ILE A 77 6.52 -8.62 4.27
CA ILE A 77 6.30 -7.17 4.26
C ILE A 77 7.22 -6.54 5.32
N GLN A 78 8.26 -5.86 4.85
CA GLN A 78 9.16 -5.10 5.71
C GLN A 78 8.47 -3.84 6.21
N ARG A 79 8.52 -3.62 7.53
CA ARG A 79 7.94 -2.46 8.18
C ARG A 79 9.02 -1.65 8.86
N ALA A 80 9.04 -0.34 8.62
CA ALA A 80 10.04 0.54 9.21
C ALA A 80 9.46 1.90 9.59
N GLY A 81 10.10 2.55 10.56
CA GLY A 81 9.87 3.95 10.88
C GLY A 81 10.64 4.88 9.95
N TYR A 82 10.54 6.18 10.23
CA TYR A 82 11.28 7.21 9.51
C TYR A 82 12.72 7.31 10.02
N SER A 83 13.67 7.46 9.09
CA SER A 83 15.04 7.81 9.43
C SER A 83 15.15 9.31 9.69
N GLU A 84 16.21 9.74 10.39
CA GLU A 84 16.49 11.17 10.58
C GLU A 84 16.60 11.93 9.25
N ALA A 85 17.23 11.31 8.24
CA ALA A 85 17.34 11.87 6.90
C ALA A 85 15.97 12.08 6.25
N ALA A 86 15.06 11.11 6.38
CA ALA A 86 13.71 11.21 5.86
C ALA A 86 12.90 12.29 6.59
N LEU A 87 13.02 12.40 7.92
CA LEU A 87 12.38 13.44 8.72
C LEU A 87 12.86 14.83 8.31
N GLN A 88 14.17 15.02 8.20
CA GLN A 88 14.77 16.28 7.77
C GLN A 88 14.32 16.64 6.35
N ARG A 89 14.35 15.68 5.42
CA ARG A 89 13.90 15.91 4.03
C ARG A 89 12.42 16.26 3.98
N ALA A 90 11.56 15.55 4.70
CA ALA A 90 10.13 15.85 4.74
C ALA A 90 9.85 17.27 5.27
N ALA A 91 10.66 17.75 6.21
CA ALA A 91 10.54 19.09 6.79
C ALA A 91 11.03 20.21 5.86
N THR A 92 12.09 19.98 5.08
CA THR A 92 12.79 21.07 4.35
C THR A 92 12.81 20.96 2.83
N CYS A 93 12.26 19.89 2.24
CA CYS A 93 12.29 19.72 0.79
C CYS A 93 11.13 20.48 0.11
N ASP A 94 11.44 21.59 -0.55
CA ASP A 94 10.48 22.42 -1.30
C ASP A 94 9.72 21.62 -2.37
N ALA A 95 10.36 20.61 -2.97
CA ALA A 95 9.74 19.75 -3.98
C ALA A 95 8.56 18.91 -3.43
N LEU A 96 8.45 18.79 -2.11
CA LEU A 96 7.35 18.10 -1.42
C LEU A 96 6.33 19.06 -0.80
N ALA A 97 6.48 20.38 -0.97
CA ALA A 97 5.65 21.37 -0.29
C ALA A 97 4.15 21.30 -0.62
N GLY A 98 3.79 20.74 -1.79
CA GLY A 98 2.40 20.53 -2.20
C GLY A 98 1.71 19.35 -1.52
N LEU A 99 2.43 18.51 -0.77
CA LEU A 99 1.88 17.38 -0.02
C LEU A 99 1.56 17.78 1.43
N SER A 100 0.56 17.13 2.01
CA SER A 100 0.28 17.22 3.44
C SER A 100 1.48 16.76 4.28
N PRO A 101 1.61 17.19 5.54
CA PRO A 101 2.73 16.78 6.40
C PRO A 101 2.91 15.27 6.48
N GLU A 102 1.84 14.47 6.64
CA GLU A 102 1.96 13.01 6.67
C GLU A 102 2.44 12.44 5.33
N LYS A 103 1.99 13.00 4.21
CA LYS A 103 2.40 12.56 2.88
C LYS A 103 3.86 12.89 2.57
N ARG A 104 4.36 14.04 3.06
CA ARG A 104 5.79 14.39 2.91
C ARG A 104 6.72 13.36 3.55
N LEU A 105 6.30 12.74 4.66
CA LEU A 105 7.12 11.75 5.36
C LEU A 105 7.36 10.50 4.51
N LEU A 106 6.30 9.92 3.91
CA LEU A 106 6.46 8.77 3.02
C LEU A 106 7.17 9.17 1.72
N ALA A 107 6.83 10.33 1.15
CA ALA A 107 7.50 10.82 -0.06
C ALA A 107 9.02 10.99 0.16
N ALA A 108 9.43 11.53 1.31
CA ALA A 108 10.83 11.66 1.66
C ALA A 108 11.54 10.30 1.75
N GLN A 109 10.89 9.31 2.33
CA GLN A 109 11.40 7.94 2.36
C GLN A 109 11.57 7.33 0.96
N VAL A 110 10.61 7.54 0.05
CA VAL A 110 10.73 7.09 -1.34
C VAL A 110 11.96 7.72 -2.01
N LEU A 111 12.16 9.03 -1.81
CA LEU A 111 13.31 9.74 -2.37
C LEU A 111 14.66 9.28 -1.80
N ASP A 112 14.71 8.92 -0.51
CA ASP A 112 15.93 8.43 0.14
C ASP A 112 16.23 6.97 -0.26
N CYS A 113 15.21 6.12 -0.33
CA CYS A 113 15.37 4.72 -0.70
C CYS A 113 15.58 4.50 -2.20
N GLN A 114 15.13 5.44 -3.05
CA GLN A 114 15.23 5.34 -4.51
C GLN A 114 14.65 4.02 -5.06
N ALA A 115 13.54 3.59 -4.48
CA ALA A 115 12.90 2.31 -4.77
C ALA A 115 11.57 2.50 -5.51
N PRO A 116 11.11 1.49 -6.29
CA PRO A 116 9.81 1.54 -6.94
C PRO A 116 8.70 1.80 -5.93
N PHE A 117 7.83 2.77 -6.22
CA PHE A 117 6.73 3.18 -5.36
C PHE A 117 5.38 2.91 -6.03
N HIS A 118 4.57 2.11 -5.36
CA HIS A 118 3.22 1.76 -5.77
C HIS A 118 2.20 2.48 -4.90
N THR A 119 1.30 3.21 -5.54
CA THR A 119 0.26 4.00 -4.89
C THR A 119 -0.93 4.21 -5.83
N ASN A 120 -2.11 4.35 -5.24
CA ASN A 120 -3.35 4.81 -5.90
C ASN A 120 -3.72 6.24 -5.49
N ASP A 121 -2.96 6.86 -4.57
CA ASP A 121 -3.20 8.20 -4.05
C ASP A 121 -2.85 9.27 -5.09
N GLN A 122 -3.80 10.15 -5.38
CA GLN A 122 -3.67 11.14 -6.44
C GLN A 122 -2.65 12.23 -6.12
N ASP A 123 -2.40 12.54 -4.84
CA ASP A 123 -1.41 13.56 -4.46
C ASP A 123 0.01 13.05 -4.72
N TYR A 124 0.27 11.78 -4.40
CA TYR A 124 1.56 11.16 -4.74
C TYR A 124 1.75 11.01 -6.24
N LEU A 125 0.71 10.58 -6.97
CA LEU A 125 0.76 10.48 -8.43
C LEU A 125 0.96 11.84 -9.11
N GLY A 126 0.41 12.90 -8.53
CA GLY A 126 0.57 14.29 -8.98
C GLY A 126 1.91 14.92 -8.61
N CYS A 127 2.65 14.36 -7.64
CA CYS A 127 3.88 14.94 -7.13
C CYS A 127 5.05 14.79 -8.13
N PRO A 128 5.60 15.90 -8.69
CA PRO A 128 6.66 15.82 -9.69
C PRO A 128 7.94 15.14 -9.18
N ALA A 129 8.26 15.32 -7.89
CA ALA A 129 9.45 14.75 -7.26
C ALA A 129 9.42 13.22 -7.22
N LEU A 130 8.23 12.62 -7.16
CA LEU A 130 8.06 11.17 -7.05
C LEU A 130 8.02 10.46 -8.41
N LYS A 131 7.80 11.19 -9.51
CA LYS A 131 7.67 10.62 -10.87
C LYS A 131 8.74 9.60 -11.27
N PRO A 132 10.04 9.77 -10.95
CA PRO A 132 11.06 8.77 -11.30
C PRO A 132 10.89 7.43 -10.60
N TRP A 133 10.15 7.40 -9.48
CA TRP A 133 10.01 6.24 -8.61
C TRP A 133 8.62 5.61 -8.71
N LEU A 134 7.63 6.33 -9.22
CA LEU A 134 6.27 5.83 -9.40
C LEU A 134 6.25 4.68 -10.41
N VAL A 135 5.67 3.55 -10.01
CA VAL A 135 5.41 2.45 -10.92
C VAL A 135 4.12 2.74 -11.67
N ALA A 136 4.22 2.79 -13.00
CA ALA A 136 3.07 3.01 -13.86
C ALA A 136 2.02 1.90 -13.66
N PRO A 137 0.72 2.23 -13.62
CA PRO A 137 -0.34 1.24 -13.70
C PRO A 137 -0.17 0.39 -14.95
N GLU A 138 -0.18 -0.94 -14.82
CA GLU A 138 -0.41 -1.79 -16.00
C GLU A 138 -1.81 -1.52 -16.55
N ALA A 139 -1.93 -1.41 -17.88
CA ALA A 139 -3.20 -1.09 -18.55
C ALA A 139 -4.27 -2.17 -18.31
N SER A 140 -3.83 -3.44 -18.25
CA SER A 140 -4.68 -4.60 -17.98
C SER A 140 -3.93 -5.57 -17.06
N PRO A 141 -3.89 -5.28 -15.75
CA PRO A 141 -3.25 -6.18 -14.81
C PRO A 141 -4.07 -7.45 -14.73
N VAL A 142 -3.43 -8.60 -14.89
CA VAL A 142 -4.05 -9.90 -14.65
C VAL A 142 -3.63 -10.34 -13.25
N PRO A 143 -4.54 -10.32 -12.28
CA PRO A 143 -4.22 -10.84 -10.96
C PRO A 143 -3.83 -12.30 -11.05
N GLY A 144 -2.76 -12.67 -10.36
CA GLY A 144 -2.46 -14.07 -10.12
C GLY A 144 -3.44 -14.66 -9.10
N HIS A 145 -3.05 -15.81 -8.56
CA HIS A 145 -3.78 -16.53 -7.54
C HIS A 145 -2.86 -16.75 -6.34
N PHE A 146 -3.35 -16.50 -5.13
CA PHE A 146 -2.60 -16.89 -3.92
C PHE A 146 -2.58 -18.43 -3.79
N PRO A 147 -1.75 -19.02 -2.91
CA PRO A 147 -1.93 -20.42 -2.56
C PRO A 147 -3.36 -20.70 -2.10
N ASP A 148 -3.94 -21.84 -2.47
CA ASP A 148 -5.38 -22.12 -2.36
C ASP A 148 -5.98 -21.80 -0.97
N SER A 149 -5.29 -22.14 0.10
CA SER A 149 -5.76 -21.85 1.47
C SER A 149 -5.84 -20.34 1.75
N LEU A 150 -4.88 -19.56 1.25
CA LEU A 150 -4.89 -18.11 1.40
C LEU A 150 -5.89 -17.46 0.43
N GLN A 151 -6.05 -18.02 -0.76
CA GLN A 151 -7.03 -17.55 -1.74
C GLN A 151 -8.46 -17.63 -1.18
N GLN A 152 -8.83 -18.74 -0.54
CA GLN A 152 -10.16 -18.89 0.06
C GLN A 152 -10.42 -17.83 1.13
N LEU A 153 -9.42 -17.50 1.95
CA LEU A 153 -9.50 -16.44 2.94
C LEU A 153 -9.62 -15.07 2.27
N TYR A 154 -8.87 -14.83 1.20
CA TYR A 154 -8.98 -13.60 0.42
C TYR A 154 -10.40 -13.42 -0.13
N GLU A 155 -10.97 -14.45 -0.76
CA GLU A 155 -12.33 -14.40 -1.31
C GLU A 155 -13.38 -14.15 -0.23
N ALA A 156 -13.26 -14.78 0.94
CA ALA A 156 -14.13 -14.50 2.08
C ALA A 156 -13.99 -13.05 2.58
N SER A 157 -12.75 -12.54 2.62
CA SER A 157 -12.46 -11.17 3.06
C SER A 157 -13.03 -10.10 2.12
N LEU A 158 -13.37 -10.43 0.86
CA LEU A 158 -14.02 -9.51 -0.09
C LEU A 158 -15.44 -9.10 0.31
N ALA A 159 -16.03 -9.73 1.34
CA ALA A 159 -17.22 -9.19 1.99
C ALA A 159 -16.98 -7.78 2.55
N LEU A 160 -15.74 -7.47 2.94
CA LEU A 160 -15.27 -6.14 3.29
C LEU A 160 -14.85 -5.39 2.01
N SER A 161 -15.54 -4.29 1.73
CA SER A 161 -15.25 -3.39 0.61
C SER A 161 -14.77 -2.03 1.14
N ILE A 162 -13.74 -1.49 0.48
CA ILE A 162 -13.17 -0.16 0.75
C ILE A 162 -13.65 0.82 -0.30
N GLN A 163 -14.30 1.88 0.15
CA GLN A 163 -14.76 2.99 -0.68
C GLN A 163 -13.63 3.98 -0.91
N ALA A 164 -13.65 4.70 -2.04
CA ALA A 164 -12.59 5.68 -2.35
C ALA A 164 -12.43 6.74 -1.25
N GLN A 165 -13.54 7.23 -0.68
CA GLN A 165 -13.54 8.28 0.33
C GLN A 165 -12.90 7.83 1.66
N GLU A 166 -12.87 6.53 1.94
CA GLU A 166 -12.26 5.99 3.16
C GLU A 166 -10.73 6.07 3.12
N LEU A 167 -10.15 6.18 1.92
CA LEU A 167 -8.71 6.40 1.71
C LEU A 167 -8.32 7.88 1.69
N GLU A 168 -9.28 8.78 1.49
CA GLU A 168 -9.06 10.23 1.49
C GLU A 168 -9.04 10.84 2.90
N HIS A 169 -9.65 10.16 3.89
CA HIS A 169 -9.91 10.69 5.24
C HIS A 169 -9.15 9.98 6.36
N VAL A 170 -7.87 9.67 6.14
CA VAL A 170 -7.00 9.09 7.17
C VAL A 170 -5.75 9.92 7.37
#